data_AF-A0A0J6KIL4-F1
#
_entry.id   AF-A0A0J6KIL4-F1
#
_cell.length_a   1.000
_cell.length_b   1.000
_cell.length_c   1.000
_cell.angle_alpha   90.00
_cell.angle_beta   90.00
_cell.angle_gamma   90.00
#
_symmetry.space_group_name_H-M   'P 1'
#
loop_
_entity.id
_entity.type
_entity.pdbx_description
1 polymer ?
#
loop_
_entity_poly.entity_id
_entity_poly.type
_entity_poly.pdbx_seq_one_letter_code
_entity_poly.pdbx_strand_id
1 'polypeptide(L)'
;MLTLTPINEQMSFCIRPVNVNQDGSISATVSLGVVRETAPASEGQPASRTFVTFAQQSHFITPEEAVTVLATRPDEGESLNDALSRAVHTALKAKGAIQF
;
A
#
# COMPACT_ATOMS: atom_id res chain seq x y z
N MET A 1 21.55 13.47 21.90
CA MET A 1 21.17 14.20 20.67
C MET A 1 20.82 13.15 19.63
N LEU A 2 19.55 13.09 19.20
CA LEU A 2 19.13 12.14 18.15
C LEU A 2 19.51 12.76 16.80
N THR A 3 20.47 12.16 16.10
CA THR A 3 20.85 12.60 14.75
C THR A 3 19.86 11.99 13.77
N LEU A 4 18.96 12.81 13.24
CA LEU A 4 18.02 12.41 12.20
C LEU A 4 18.68 12.65 10.85
N THR A 5 18.98 11.58 10.10
CA THR A 5 19.44 11.69 8.71
C THR A 5 18.23 12.02 7.83
N PRO A 6 18.19 13.17 7.16
CA PRO A 6 17.08 13.51 6.28
C PRO A 6 17.05 12.57 5.08
N ILE A 7 15.87 12.03 4.78
CA ILE A 7 15.62 11.28 3.56
C ILE A 7 15.24 12.31 2.49
N ASN A 8 16.15 12.56 1.54
CA ASN A 8 15.92 13.50 0.43
C ASN A 8 15.13 12.90 -0.73
N GLU A 9 14.74 11.62 -0.61
CA GLU A 9 13.97 10.87 -1.61
C GLU A 9 12.48 11.05 -1.33
N GLN A 10 11.65 11.07 -2.38
CA GLN A 10 10.20 11.19 -2.22
C GLN A 10 9.66 9.96 -1.47
N MET A 11 9.08 10.19 -0.29
CA MET A 11 8.41 9.13 0.44
C MET A 11 7.22 8.59 -0.36
N SER A 12 7.11 7.28 -0.40
CA SER A 12 6.06 6.52 -1.06
C SER A 12 5.48 5.52 -0.05
N PHE A 13 4.25 5.09 -0.30
CA PHE A 13 3.62 4.05 0.49
C PHE A 13 3.05 2.96 -0.41
N CYS A 14 2.92 1.76 0.12
CA CYS A 14 2.16 0.69 -0.52
C CYS A 14 1.40 -0.12 0.54
N ILE A 15 0.23 -0.64 0.17
CA ILE A 15 -0.60 -1.44 1.08
C ILE A 15 -0.57 -2.88 0.59
N ARG A 16 0.41 -3.65 1.08
CA ARG A 16 0.66 -5.05 0.73
C ARG A 16 1.42 -5.75 1.88
N PRO A 17 1.11 -7.01 2.22
CA PRO A 17 -0.01 -7.80 1.69
C PRO A 17 -1.38 -7.28 2.18
N VAL A 18 -2.42 -7.60 1.43
CA VAL A 18 -3.82 -7.49 1.85
C VAL A 18 -4.37 -8.91 1.90
N ASN A 19 -4.75 -9.37 3.09
CA ASN A 19 -5.29 -10.69 3.34
C ASN A 19 -6.74 -10.58 3.78
N VAL A 20 -7.63 -11.35 3.14
CA VAL A 20 -9.00 -11.55 3.60
C VAL A 20 -9.01 -12.77 4.51
N ASN A 21 -9.42 -12.57 5.76
CA ASN A 21 -9.47 -13.60 6.78
C ASN A 21 -10.76 -14.46 6.61
N GLN A 22 -10.79 -15.64 7.24
CA GLN A 22 -11.92 -16.57 7.13
C GLN A 22 -13.23 -16.02 7.72
N ASP A 23 -13.14 -15.11 8.68
CA ASP A 23 -14.27 -14.42 9.30
C ASP A 23 -14.77 -13.22 8.47
N GLY A 24 -14.19 -12.98 7.29
CA GLY A 24 -14.51 -11.85 6.41
C GLY A 24 -13.84 -10.53 6.79
N SER A 25 -13.01 -10.50 7.84
CA SER A 25 -12.18 -9.34 8.17
C SER A 25 -11.00 -9.20 7.19
N ILE A 26 -10.37 -8.02 7.14
CA ILE A 26 -9.21 -7.77 6.30
C ILE A 26 -8.01 -7.38 7.16
N SER A 27 -6.89 -8.04 6.94
CA SER A 27 -5.58 -7.67 7.49
C SER A 27 -4.72 -7.08 6.39
N ALA A 28 -4.28 -5.84 6.57
CA ALA A 28 -3.49 -5.13 5.57
C ALA A 28 -2.22 -4.53 6.19
N THR A 29 -1.09 -4.67 5.50
CA THR A 29 0.15 -4.02 5.92
C THR A 29 0.39 -2.78 5.09
N VAL A 30 0.45 -1.62 5.75
CA VAL A 30 0.86 -0.36 5.16
C VAL A 30 2.38 -0.25 5.32
N SER A 31 3.10 -0.21 4.20
CA SER A 31 4.54 -0.04 4.16
C SER A 31 4.88 1.36 3.70
N LEU A 32 5.75 2.05 4.45
CA LEU A 32 6.33 3.35 4.10
C LEU A 32 7.77 3.14 3.65
N GLY A 33 8.15 3.82 2.59
CA GLY A 33 9.45 3.64 1.97
C GLY A 33 9.73 4.65 0.89
N VAL A 34 10.72 4.33 0.06
CA VAL A 34 11.09 5.11 -1.12
C VAL A 34 11.18 4.19 -2.32
N VAL A 35 10.85 4.69 -3.50
CA VAL A 35 11.07 3.99 -4.75
C VAL A 35 12.44 4.39 -5.28
N ARG A 36 13.37 3.44 -5.35
CA ARG A 36 14.69 3.64 -5.97
C ARG A 36 14.75 2.98 -7.33
N GLU A 37 15.28 3.71 -8.31
CA GLU A 37 15.63 3.10 -9.59
C GLU A 37 16.90 2.26 -9.41
N THR A 38 16.79 0.96 -9.68
CA THR A 38 17.88 -0.01 -9.53
C THR A 38 18.56 -0.32 -10.86
N ALA A 39 17.90 -0.03 -11.98
CA ALA A 39 18.51 -0.07 -13.30
C ALA A 39 17.85 0.96 -14.23
N PRO A 40 18.63 1.68 -15.06
CA PRO A 40 18.09 2.60 -16.05
C PRO A 40 17.25 1.84 -17.08
N ALA A 41 16.24 2.53 -17.64
CA ALA A 41 15.48 1.98 -18.76
C ALA A 41 16.42 1.68 -19.94
N SER A 42 16.28 0.50 -20.53
CA SER A 42 16.97 0.10 -21.76
C SER A 42 15.97 0.05 -22.90
N GLU A 43 16.41 0.10 -24.17
CA GLU A 43 15.48 0.03 -25.30
C GLU A 43 14.60 -1.22 -25.19
N GLY A 44 13.28 -1.01 -25.09
CA GLY A 44 12.28 -2.08 -24.94
C GLY A 44 12.03 -2.58 -23.52
N GLN A 45 12.71 -2.05 -22.49
CA GLN A 45 12.48 -2.42 -21.09
C GLN A 45 12.31 -1.20 -20.17
N PRO A 46 11.24 -1.16 -19.34
CA PRO A 46 11.06 -0.10 -18.36
C PRO A 46 12.18 -0.12 -17.31
N ALA A 47 12.49 1.04 -16.73
CA ALA A 47 13.43 1.15 -15.63
C ALA A 47 13.03 0.23 -14.47
N SER A 48 13.99 -0.50 -13.91
CA SER A 48 13.74 -1.34 -12.75
C SER A 48 13.64 -0.45 -11.51
N ARG A 49 12.55 -0.60 -10.76
CA ARG A 49 12.26 0.17 -9.55
C ARG A 49 12.09 -0.77 -8.37
N THR A 50 12.73 -0.46 -7.26
CA THR A 50 12.64 -1.24 -6.02
C THR A 50 12.10 -0.35 -4.91
N PHE A 51 11.06 -0.83 -4.24
CA PHE A 51 10.52 -0.18 -3.05
C PHE A 51 11.37 -0.58 -1.84
N VAL A 52 12.07 0.39 -1.24
CA VAL A 52 12.86 0.20 -0.03
C VAL A 52 12.00 0.61 1.16
N THR A 53 11.59 -0.37 1.95
CA THR A 53 10.74 -0.16 3.12
C THR A 53 11.54 0.33 4.32
N PHE A 54 11.05 1.36 4.99
CA PHE A 54 11.62 1.90 6.23
C PHE A 54 10.76 1.60 7.45
N ALA A 55 9.44 1.58 7.27
CA ALA A 55 8.49 1.30 8.33
C ALA A 55 7.31 0.51 7.77
N GLN A 56 6.75 -0.35 8.60
CA GLN A 56 5.54 -1.11 8.28
C GLN A 56 4.61 -1.07 9.46
N GLN A 57 3.32 -0.96 9.17
CA GLN A 57 2.28 -1.04 10.18
C GLN A 57 1.16 -1.94 9.67
N SER A 58 0.80 -2.92 10.49
CA SER A 58 -0.35 -3.78 10.22
C SER A 58 -1.62 -3.12 10.72
N HIS A 59 -2.66 -3.19 9.90
CA HIS A 59 -3.98 -2.67 10.17
C HIS A 59 -5.02 -3.77 10.01
N PHE A 60 -6.06 -3.66 10.84
CA PHE A 60 -7.19 -4.57 10.86
C PHE A 60 -8.47 -3.82 10.53
N ILE A 61 -9.22 -4.35 9.57
CA ILE A 61 -10.54 -3.89 9.14
C ILE A 61 -11.53 -4.97 9.56
N THR A 62 -12.56 -4.58 10.32
CA THR A 62 -13.54 -5.56 10.83
C THR A 62 -14.37 -6.15 9.69
N PRO A 63 -15.02 -7.31 9.88
CA PRO A 63 -15.87 -7.91 8.85
C PRO A 63 -16.95 -6.95 8.32
N GLU A 64 -17.55 -6.15 9.21
CA GLU A 64 -18.59 -5.16 8.85
C GLU A 64 -18.03 -4.05 7.95
N GLU A 65 -16.85 -3.53 8.27
CA GLU A 65 -16.17 -2.51 7.46
C GLU A 65 -15.68 -3.11 6.13
N ALA A 66 -15.22 -4.36 6.15
CA ALA A 66 -14.66 -5.07 5.02
C ALA A 66 -15.67 -5.33 3.90
N VAL A 67 -16.98 -5.37 4.19
CA VAL A 67 -18.03 -5.52 3.16
C VAL A 67 -17.87 -4.48 2.05
N THR A 68 -17.61 -3.22 2.42
CA THR A 68 -17.45 -2.13 1.46
C THR A 68 -16.16 -2.27 0.65
N VAL A 69 -15.09 -2.73 1.29
CA VAL A 69 -13.79 -2.96 0.67
C VAL A 69 -13.88 -4.10 -0.36
N LEU A 70 -14.49 -5.22 0.03
CA LEU A 70 -14.66 -6.42 -0.82
C LEU A 70 -15.65 -6.21 -1.96
N ALA A 71 -16.58 -5.26 -1.84
CA ALA A 71 -17.50 -4.88 -2.91
C ALA A 71 -16.83 -4.04 -4.02
N THR A 72 -15.57 -3.61 -3.82
CA THR A 72 -14.84 -2.78 -4.79
C THR A 72 -14.57 -3.55 -6.06
N ARG A 73 -14.78 -2.89 -7.19
CA ARG A 73 -14.48 -3.44 -8.52
C ARG A 73 -13.25 -2.73 -9.10
N PRO A 74 -12.39 -3.46 -9.82
CA PRO A 74 -11.30 -2.83 -10.56
C PRO A 74 -11.85 -1.91 -11.64
N ASP A 75 -11.22 -0.74 -11.78
CA ASP A 75 -11.44 0.16 -12.90
C ASP A 75 -10.80 -0.40 -14.18
N GLU A 76 -11.11 0.19 -15.34
CA GLU A 76 -10.61 -0.29 -16.63
C GLU A 76 -9.08 -0.24 -16.68
N GLY A 77 -8.44 -1.40 -16.84
CA GLY A 77 -6.98 -1.56 -16.83
C GLY A 77 -6.34 -1.67 -15.43
N GLU A 78 -7.13 -1.64 -14.35
CA GLU A 78 -6.66 -1.84 -12.97
C GLU A 78 -6.66 -3.33 -12.61
N SER A 79 -5.64 -3.81 -11.88
CA SER A 79 -5.66 -5.17 -11.36
C SER A 79 -6.57 -5.26 -10.13
N LEU A 80 -7.16 -6.43 -9.88
CA LEU A 80 -7.98 -6.66 -8.68
C LEU A 80 -7.22 -6.34 -7.38
N ASN A 81 -5.91 -6.62 -7.33
CA ASN A 81 -5.08 -6.30 -6.18
C ASN A 81 -4.90 -4.79 -5.99
N ASP A 82 -4.77 -4.02 -7.07
CA ASP A 82 -4.64 -2.57 -6.99
C ASP A 82 -5.96 -1.93 -6.53
N ALA A 83 -7.09 -2.42 -7.07
CA ALA A 83 -8.43 -2.01 -6.65
C ALA A 83 -8.66 -2.30 -5.16
N LEU A 84 -8.26 -3.48 -4.69
CA LEU A 84 -8.37 -3.87 -3.29
C LEU A 84 -7.45 -3.01 -2.39
N SER A 85 -6.19 -2.78 -2.80
CA SER A 85 -5.28 -1.88 -2.08
C SER A 85 -5.84 -0.46 -1.97
N ARG A 86 -6.49 0.05 -3.03
CA ARG A 86 -7.16 1.37 -3.04
C ARG A 86 -8.38 1.41 -2.11
N ALA A 87 -9.17 0.36 -2.11
CA ALA A 87 -10.32 0.24 -1.22
C ALA A 87 -9.90 0.17 0.26
N VAL A 88 -8.87 -0.62 0.56
CA VAL A 88 -8.26 -0.69 1.89
C VAL A 88 -7.68 0.66 2.30
N HIS A 89 -6.98 1.36 1.41
CA HIS A 89 -6.48 2.72 1.68
C HIS A 89 -7.62 3.65 2.09
N THR A 90 -8.71 3.65 1.33
CA THR A 90 -9.90 4.47 1.60
C THR A 90 -10.51 4.13 2.97
N ALA A 91 -10.65 2.85 3.29
CA ALA A 91 -11.18 2.39 4.58
C ALA A 91 -10.28 2.78 5.76
N LEU A 92 -8.96 2.61 5.64
CA LEU A 92 -8.00 2.99 6.66
C LEU A 92 -7.96 4.51 6.88
N LYS A 93 -8.09 5.30 5.80
CA LYS A 93 -8.15 6.76 5.87
C LYS A 93 -9.44 7.24 6.54
N ALA A 94 -10.59 6.65 6.18
CA ALA A 94 -11.88 6.97 6.80
C ALA A 94 -11.89 6.69 8.32
N LYS A 95 -11.15 5.66 8.76
CA LYS A 95 -10.97 5.31 10.18
C LYS A 95 -9.95 6.19 10.92
N GLY A 96 -9.23 7.06 10.21
CA GLY A 96 -8.12 7.85 10.77
C GLY A 96 -6.89 7.01 11.13
N ALA A 97 -6.80 5.77 10.65
CA ALA A 97 -5.67 4.88 10.90
C ALA A 97 -4.43 5.28 10.09
N ILE A 98 -4.64 5.96 8.96
CA ILE A 98 -3.61 6.62 8.15
C ILE A 98 -4.12 8.01 7.75
N GLN A 99 -3.20 8.95 7.50
CA GLN A 99 -3.54 10.36 7.21
C GLN A 99 -3.04 10.87 5.85
N PHE A 100 -2.31 10.02 5.11
CA PHE A 100 -1.82 10.32 3.77
C PHE A 100 -2.76 9.74 2.71
#